data_AF-A0A952NIY8-F1
#
_entry.id   AF-A0A952NIY8-F1
#
_cell.length_a   1.000
_cell.length_b   1.000
_cell.length_c   1.000
_cell.angle_alpha   90.00
_cell.angle_beta   90.00
_cell.angle_gamma   90.00
#
_symmetry.space_group_name_H-M   'P 1'
#
loop_
_entity.id
_entity.type
_entity.pdbx_description
1 polymer ?
#
loop_
_entity_poly.entity_id
_entity_poly.type
_entity_poly.pdbx_seq_one_letter_code
_entity_poly.pdbx_strand_id
1 'polypeptide(L)'
;MIDHVSLLQICEDKVRTGEDSWAVRELSRLDSAEIPRELRLGFANLCRRLSMINVGLKILAPVVLQSRDFRGLAPSAAEKSEYAVLLQRTGAVPEALRLLESIDQRQWPQALLLQAFCHFNRWEYEASLPLLHRYLESSLDPYARLVGEVNLAAALIVVHRLEEAEDLLARTLQSTHDMGHHRLRGNCFELRNQIHLARGHFLKARADLTQSLEIFKGVGGLDSFFAFKWKAVLDSLESQEPSLLRPLMALANERRDWETAREAALFAQKAGFDRDGFHHLYFGTPFAGYRERIERYLGQRPSKADWILGPEDAPRLDLETGHGNVNELKSGHKVHQVLAALLRDLYRPSSLGGLFNELFPGEHFNAYSSPDRIHQLLARTRRWIEQESLPFDLTEDAGHYRLQIRGDFAFRLSLHPQSPKTDQVRLIALREKLPAGQYFTSAEGSAVLGLSVSSFKRWAARALEAGSLQRAGQGSGTLYKVAA
;
A
#
# COMPACT_ATOMS: atom_id res chain seq x y z
N MET A 1 -27.85 -29.15 -8.45
CA MET A 1 -26.76 -28.20 -8.16
C MET A 1 -25.88 -28.15 -9.40
N ILE A 2 -25.45 -26.96 -9.82
CA ILE A 2 -24.45 -26.82 -10.89
C ILE A 2 -23.13 -27.34 -10.32
N ASP A 3 -22.43 -28.22 -11.02
CA ASP A 3 -21.11 -28.69 -10.58
C ASP A 3 -20.06 -27.57 -10.69
N HIS A 4 -18.95 -27.71 -9.97
CA HIS A 4 -17.93 -26.66 -9.89
C HIS A 4 -17.27 -26.33 -11.25
N VAL A 5 -17.14 -27.31 -12.17
CA VAL A 5 -16.55 -27.09 -13.50
C VAL A 5 -17.49 -26.22 -14.33
N SER A 6 -18.77 -26.61 -14.39
CA SER A 6 -19.80 -25.85 -15.10
C SER A 6 -19.93 -24.44 -14.51
N LEU A 7 -19.90 -24.30 -13.20
CA LEU A 7 -20.00 -22.99 -12.56
C LEU A 7 -18.83 -22.07 -12.93
N LEU A 8 -17.58 -22.57 -12.87
CA LEU A 8 -16.41 -21.78 -13.25
C LEU A 8 -16.52 -21.27 -14.69
N GLN A 9 -16.91 -22.14 -15.62
CA GLN A 9 -17.08 -21.80 -17.04
C GLN A 9 -18.18 -20.76 -17.24
N ILE A 10 -19.35 -20.93 -16.61
CA ILE A 10 -20.46 -19.97 -16.70
C ILE A 10 -20.03 -18.60 -16.15
N CYS A 11 -19.33 -18.56 -15.02
CA CYS A 11 -18.87 -17.28 -14.47
C CYS A 11 -17.83 -16.62 -15.39
N GLU A 12 -16.90 -17.36 -15.99
CA GLU A 12 -15.95 -16.84 -16.99
C GLU A 12 -16.66 -16.22 -18.20
N ASP A 13 -17.68 -16.91 -18.72
CA ASP A 13 -18.48 -16.42 -19.84
C ASP A 13 -19.27 -15.16 -19.46
N LYS A 14 -19.83 -15.11 -18.25
CA LYS A 14 -20.54 -13.94 -17.71
C LYS A 14 -19.62 -12.73 -17.55
N VAL A 15 -18.39 -12.92 -17.08
CA VAL A 15 -17.41 -11.82 -17.04
C VAL A 15 -17.03 -11.37 -18.45
N ARG A 16 -16.94 -12.29 -19.42
CA ARG A 16 -16.69 -11.93 -20.82
C ARG A 16 -17.83 -11.11 -21.44
N THR A 17 -19.07 -11.35 -21.02
CA THR A 17 -20.26 -10.60 -21.48
C THR A 17 -20.59 -9.37 -20.64
N GLY A 18 -19.76 -9.03 -19.64
CA GLY A 18 -19.94 -7.86 -18.78
C GLY A 18 -21.01 -8.03 -17.68
N GLU A 19 -21.42 -9.26 -17.39
CA GLU A 19 -22.38 -9.63 -16.35
C GLU A 19 -21.70 -9.93 -14.99
N ASP A 20 -20.74 -9.08 -14.59
CA ASP A 20 -19.89 -9.28 -13.41
C ASP A 20 -20.69 -9.48 -12.11
N SER A 21 -21.82 -8.75 -11.96
CA SER A 21 -22.67 -8.82 -10.76
C SER A 21 -23.28 -10.21 -10.54
N TRP A 22 -23.57 -10.94 -11.62
CA TRP A 22 -24.05 -12.31 -11.53
C TRP A 22 -22.94 -13.23 -11.01
N ALA A 23 -21.75 -13.14 -11.60
CA ALA A 23 -20.60 -13.96 -11.19
C ALA A 23 -20.22 -13.69 -9.72
N VAL A 24 -20.20 -12.43 -9.30
CA VAL A 24 -19.92 -12.04 -7.90
C VAL A 24 -20.90 -12.67 -6.93
N ARG A 25 -22.21 -12.65 -7.25
CA ARG A 25 -23.24 -13.24 -6.39
C ARG A 25 -23.07 -14.74 -6.23
N GLU A 26 -22.81 -15.48 -7.32
CA GLU A 26 -22.66 -16.93 -7.25
C GLU A 26 -21.35 -17.33 -6.57
N LEU A 27 -20.24 -16.65 -6.87
CA LEU A 27 -18.96 -16.91 -6.19
C LEU A 27 -19.01 -16.59 -4.69
N SER A 28 -19.86 -15.65 -4.25
CA SER A 28 -20.01 -15.30 -2.82
C SER A 28 -20.72 -16.40 -2.02
N ARG A 29 -21.41 -17.33 -2.69
CA ARG A 29 -22.11 -18.45 -2.06
C ARG A 29 -21.26 -19.72 -1.98
N LEU A 30 -20.09 -19.74 -2.62
CA LEU A 30 -19.22 -20.90 -2.64
C LEU A 30 -18.64 -21.17 -1.25
N ASP A 31 -18.73 -22.42 -0.82
CA ASP A 31 -17.89 -22.92 0.26
C ASP A 31 -16.50 -23.27 -0.30
N SER A 32 -15.51 -22.47 0.09
CA SER A 32 -14.10 -22.69 -0.28
C SER A 32 -13.56 -24.07 0.14
N ALA A 33 -14.17 -24.75 1.10
CA ALA A 33 -13.78 -26.10 1.53
C ALA A 33 -14.17 -27.16 0.49
N GLU A 34 -15.29 -26.97 -0.23
CA GLU A 34 -15.86 -27.96 -1.16
C GLU A 34 -15.25 -27.89 -2.57
N ILE A 35 -14.46 -26.86 -2.88
CA ILE A 35 -13.87 -26.69 -4.22
C ILE A 35 -12.74 -27.72 -4.44
N PRO A 36 -12.82 -28.55 -5.50
CA PRO A 36 -11.75 -29.46 -5.90
C PRO A 36 -10.43 -28.73 -6.17
N ARG A 37 -9.29 -29.34 -5.79
CA ARG A 37 -7.96 -28.68 -5.85
C ARG A 37 -7.66 -28.12 -7.23
N GLU A 38 -7.92 -28.91 -8.27
CA GLU A 38 -7.68 -28.60 -9.68
C GLU A 38 -8.45 -27.38 -10.18
N LEU A 39 -9.54 -26.99 -9.51
CA LEU A 39 -10.35 -25.82 -9.87
C LEU A 39 -10.01 -24.57 -9.03
N ARG A 40 -9.30 -24.71 -7.90
CA ARG A 40 -9.03 -23.60 -6.97
C ARG A 40 -8.30 -22.45 -7.62
N LEU A 41 -7.29 -22.72 -8.45
CA LEU A 41 -6.56 -21.69 -9.18
C LEU A 41 -7.47 -20.90 -10.14
N GLY A 42 -8.34 -21.60 -10.89
CA GLY A 42 -9.29 -20.96 -11.81
C GLY A 42 -10.26 -20.03 -11.08
N PHE A 43 -10.87 -20.50 -10.00
CA PHE A 43 -11.75 -19.67 -9.18
C PHE A 43 -11.02 -18.48 -8.55
N ALA A 44 -9.80 -18.66 -8.05
CA ALA A 44 -9.03 -17.57 -7.46
C ALA A 44 -8.67 -16.47 -8.49
N ASN A 45 -8.24 -16.86 -9.70
CA ASN A 45 -8.00 -15.93 -10.82
C ASN A 45 -9.25 -15.10 -11.13
N LEU A 46 -10.42 -15.75 -11.16
CA LEU A 46 -11.69 -15.10 -11.42
C LEU A 46 -12.09 -14.16 -10.27
N CYS A 47 -11.95 -14.59 -9.02
CA CYS A 47 -12.15 -13.75 -7.84
C CYS A 47 -11.27 -12.49 -7.88
N ARG A 48 -10.00 -12.61 -8.29
CA ARG A 48 -9.12 -11.44 -8.44
C ARG A 48 -9.65 -10.45 -9.48
N ARG A 49 -10.09 -10.94 -10.65
CA ARG A 49 -10.64 -10.08 -11.73
C ARG A 49 -11.92 -9.36 -11.29
N LEU A 50 -12.73 -10.02 -10.48
CA LEU A 50 -13.96 -9.49 -9.89
C LEU A 50 -13.75 -8.70 -8.59
N SER A 51 -12.50 -8.43 -8.21
CA SER A 51 -12.14 -7.75 -6.95
C SER A 51 -12.66 -8.44 -5.68
N MET A 52 -12.97 -9.74 -5.74
CA MET A 52 -13.37 -10.58 -4.60
C MET A 52 -12.14 -11.16 -3.88
N ILE A 53 -11.21 -10.30 -3.50
CA ILE A 53 -9.85 -10.70 -3.09
C ILE A 53 -9.85 -11.66 -1.89
N ASN A 54 -10.69 -11.40 -0.89
CA ASN A 54 -10.79 -12.26 0.30
C ASN A 54 -11.32 -13.66 -0.02
N VAL A 55 -12.23 -13.79 -0.99
CA VAL A 55 -12.74 -15.10 -1.43
C VAL A 55 -11.63 -15.86 -2.15
N GLY A 56 -10.91 -15.22 -3.07
CA GLY A 56 -9.74 -15.83 -3.72
C GLY A 56 -8.68 -16.31 -2.72
N LEU A 57 -8.39 -15.51 -1.68
CA LEU A 57 -7.46 -15.92 -0.60
C LEU A 57 -7.96 -17.15 0.15
N LYS A 58 -9.24 -17.21 0.51
CA LYS A 58 -9.82 -18.40 1.18
C LYS A 58 -9.74 -19.64 0.29
N ILE A 59 -9.99 -19.50 -1.01
CA ILE A 59 -9.93 -20.61 -1.96
C ILE A 59 -8.51 -21.19 -2.06
N LEU A 60 -7.46 -20.35 -2.13
CA LEU A 60 -6.08 -20.82 -2.29
C LEU A 60 -5.32 -21.08 -0.99
N ALA A 61 -5.73 -20.48 0.13
CA ALA A 61 -5.02 -20.62 1.41
C ALA A 61 -4.80 -22.09 1.84
N PRO A 62 -5.77 -23.01 1.76
CA PRO A 62 -5.55 -24.41 2.11
C PRO A 62 -4.42 -25.08 1.34
N VAL A 63 -4.26 -24.73 0.06
CA VAL A 63 -3.23 -25.31 -0.81
C VAL A 63 -1.87 -24.69 -0.54
N VAL A 64 -1.80 -23.35 -0.50
CA VAL A 64 -0.53 -22.62 -0.37
C VAL A 64 0.04 -22.73 1.05
N LEU A 65 -0.81 -22.67 2.08
CA LEU A 65 -0.40 -22.80 3.48
C LEU A 65 -0.31 -24.26 3.94
N GLN A 66 -0.52 -25.23 3.03
CA GLN A 66 -0.45 -26.66 3.30
C GLN A 66 -1.30 -27.08 4.51
N SER A 67 -2.59 -26.76 4.46
CA SER A 67 -3.56 -27.23 5.46
C SER A 67 -3.57 -28.77 5.54
N ARG A 68 -4.17 -29.32 6.59
CA ARG A 68 -4.18 -30.77 6.86
C ARG A 68 -4.59 -31.61 5.64
N ASP A 69 -5.57 -31.13 4.87
CA ASP A 69 -6.15 -31.84 3.72
C ASP A 69 -5.23 -31.85 2.48
N PHE A 70 -4.24 -30.95 2.43
CA PHE A 70 -3.29 -30.83 1.31
C PHE A 70 -1.84 -31.13 1.71
N ARG A 71 -1.62 -31.71 2.90
CA ARG A 71 -0.30 -32.13 3.35
C ARG A 71 0.30 -33.13 2.37
N GLY A 72 1.54 -32.86 1.95
CA GLY A 72 2.28 -33.70 0.99
C GLY A 72 2.10 -33.31 -0.48
N LEU A 73 1.16 -32.43 -0.80
CA LEU A 73 0.97 -31.92 -2.16
C LEU A 73 1.48 -30.49 -2.27
N ALA A 74 2.74 -30.32 -2.68
CA ALA A 74 3.38 -29.01 -2.83
C ALA A 74 2.55 -28.07 -3.73
N PRO A 75 2.36 -26.80 -3.35
CA PRO A 75 1.70 -25.83 -4.21
C PRO A 75 2.56 -25.54 -5.45
N SER A 76 1.92 -25.47 -6.60
CA SER A 76 2.55 -25.10 -7.87
C SER A 76 3.01 -23.63 -7.87
N ALA A 77 3.92 -23.28 -8.77
CA ALA A 77 4.36 -21.90 -8.97
C ALA A 77 3.20 -20.95 -9.31
N ALA A 78 2.22 -21.43 -10.10
CA ALA A 78 1.03 -20.68 -10.46
C ALA A 78 0.11 -20.41 -9.24
N GLU A 79 -0.15 -21.41 -8.39
CA GLU A 79 -0.93 -21.23 -7.16
C GLU A 79 -0.26 -20.25 -6.19
N LYS A 80 1.05 -20.38 -5.98
CA LYS A 80 1.83 -19.45 -5.15
C LYS A 80 1.77 -18.02 -5.71
N SER A 81 1.97 -17.89 -7.01
CA SER A 81 1.94 -16.59 -7.70
C SER A 81 0.57 -15.92 -7.55
N GLU A 82 -0.52 -16.63 -7.84
CA GLU A 82 -1.87 -16.06 -7.72
C GLU A 82 -2.21 -15.69 -6.26
N TYR A 83 -1.86 -16.55 -5.30
CA TYR A 83 -2.03 -16.22 -3.88
C TYR A 83 -1.22 -14.98 -3.46
N ALA A 84 0.00 -14.82 -3.96
CA ALA A 84 0.80 -13.63 -3.72
C ALA A 84 0.15 -12.37 -4.32
N VAL A 85 -0.42 -12.43 -5.52
CA VAL A 85 -1.15 -11.28 -6.10
C VAL A 85 -2.37 -10.91 -5.24
N LEU A 86 -3.10 -11.89 -4.72
CA LEU A 86 -4.21 -11.63 -3.81
C LEU A 86 -3.74 -10.97 -2.51
N LEU A 87 -2.64 -11.47 -1.90
CA LEU A 87 -2.02 -10.85 -0.73
C LEU A 87 -1.59 -9.40 -1.02
N GLN A 88 -0.92 -9.18 -2.16
CA GLN A 88 -0.51 -7.86 -2.64
C GLN A 88 -1.71 -6.91 -2.76
N ARG A 89 -2.84 -7.37 -3.32
CA ARG A 89 -4.08 -6.59 -3.45
C ARG A 89 -4.73 -6.26 -2.10
N THR A 90 -4.61 -7.15 -1.11
CA THR A 90 -5.05 -6.85 0.27
C THR A 90 -4.09 -5.97 1.06
N GLY A 91 -2.93 -5.59 0.52
CA GLY A 91 -1.93 -4.79 1.21
C GLY A 91 -0.90 -5.59 2.03
N ALA A 92 -0.98 -6.92 2.04
CA ALA A 92 0.01 -7.81 2.67
C ALA A 92 1.24 -8.01 1.77
N VAL A 93 1.81 -6.91 1.27
CA VAL A 93 2.88 -6.92 0.26
C VAL A 93 4.17 -7.62 0.72
N PRO A 94 4.66 -7.46 1.97
CA PRO A 94 5.86 -8.17 2.42
C PRO A 94 5.72 -9.69 2.39
N GLU A 95 4.52 -10.21 2.67
CA GLU A 95 4.24 -11.63 2.59
C GLU A 95 4.17 -12.12 1.13
N ALA A 96 3.53 -11.34 0.25
CA ALA A 96 3.50 -11.61 -1.18
C ALA A 96 4.91 -11.72 -1.78
N LEU A 97 5.81 -10.79 -1.44
CA LEU A 97 7.21 -10.80 -1.88
C LEU A 97 7.93 -12.08 -1.45
N ARG A 98 7.89 -12.43 -0.15
CA ARG A 98 8.51 -13.67 0.36
C ARG A 98 8.01 -14.91 -0.37
N LEU A 99 6.70 -14.96 -0.67
CA LEU A 99 6.13 -16.10 -1.38
C LEU A 99 6.63 -16.17 -2.83
N LEU A 100 6.68 -15.05 -3.54
CA LEU A 100 7.19 -14.98 -4.91
C LEU A 100 8.70 -15.27 -5.00
N GLU A 101 9.48 -14.86 -4.00
CA GLU A 101 10.91 -15.17 -3.88
C GLU A 101 11.16 -16.68 -3.72
N SER A 102 10.20 -17.43 -3.17
CA SER A 102 10.28 -18.89 -3.02
C SER A 102 10.05 -19.69 -4.31
N ILE A 103 9.73 -19.01 -5.43
CA ILE A 103 9.44 -19.66 -6.72
C ILE A 103 10.73 -19.71 -7.55
N ASP A 104 10.98 -20.84 -8.22
CA ASP A 104 12.06 -20.94 -9.21
C ASP A 104 11.73 -20.07 -10.43
N GLN A 105 12.34 -18.89 -10.48
CA GLN A 105 12.13 -17.88 -11.51
C GLN A 105 12.60 -18.31 -12.90
N ARG A 106 13.46 -19.34 -13.01
CA ARG A 106 13.88 -19.88 -14.31
C ARG A 106 12.77 -20.70 -14.96
N GLN A 107 12.02 -21.43 -14.14
CA GLN A 107 10.89 -22.24 -14.58
C GLN A 107 9.60 -21.42 -14.67
N TRP A 108 9.49 -20.35 -13.86
CA TRP A 108 8.32 -19.48 -13.82
C TRP A 108 8.70 -17.99 -13.81
N PRO A 109 9.13 -17.43 -14.97
CA PRO A 109 9.58 -16.04 -15.06
C PRO A 109 8.54 -15.02 -14.60
N GLN A 110 7.25 -15.34 -14.72
CA GLN A 110 6.14 -14.48 -14.28
C GLN A 110 6.28 -14.04 -12.81
N ALA A 111 6.93 -14.82 -11.95
CA ALA A 111 7.19 -14.42 -10.57
C ALA A 111 8.01 -13.11 -10.47
N LEU A 112 8.94 -12.86 -11.40
CA LEU A 112 9.73 -11.62 -11.46
C LEU A 112 8.85 -10.40 -11.71
N LEU A 113 7.93 -10.50 -12.69
CA LEU A 113 6.99 -9.42 -13.02
C LEU A 113 6.05 -9.13 -11.84
N LEU A 114 5.58 -10.18 -11.15
CA LEU A 114 4.72 -10.01 -9.97
C LEU A 114 5.46 -9.40 -8.77
N GLN A 115 6.77 -9.68 -8.61
CA GLN A 115 7.61 -9.01 -7.61
C GLN A 115 7.76 -7.52 -7.94
N ALA A 116 7.98 -7.19 -9.22
CA ALA A 116 8.01 -5.78 -9.67
C ALA A 116 6.71 -5.05 -9.32
N PHE A 117 5.54 -5.68 -9.48
CA PHE A 117 4.25 -5.09 -9.07
C PHE A 117 4.10 -4.91 -7.55
N CYS A 118 4.74 -5.76 -6.74
CA CYS A 118 4.81 -5.55 -5.30
C CYS A 118 5.62 -4.29 -4.96
N HIS A 119 6.74 -4.06 -5.67
CA HIS A 119 7.53 -2.84 -5.52
C HIS A 119 6.80 -1.60 -6.03
N PHE A 120 6.07 -1.69 -7.15
CA PHE A 120 5.23 -0.59 -7.65
C PHE A 120 4.21 -0.13 -6.60
N ASN A 121 3.53 -1.06 -5.93
CA ASN A 121 2.58 -0.75 -4.86
C ASN A 121 3.20 -0.04 -3.64
N ARG A 122 4.52 -0.11 -3.50
CA ARG A 122 5.29 0.55 -2.43
C ARG A 122 6.07 1.76 -2.92
N TRP A 123 5.89 2.15 -4.19
CA TRP A 123 6.68 3.18 -4.87
C TRP A 123 8.20 2.91 -4.87
N GLU A 124 8.59 1.64 -4.87
CA GLU A 124 9.99 1.18 -4.92
C GLU A 124 10.43 0.86 -6.36
N TYR A 125 10.18 1.77 -7.30
CA TYR A 125 10.39 1.53 -8.73
C TYR A 125 11.84 1.20 -9.08
N GLU A 126 12.82 1.79 -8.39
CA GLU A 126 14.25 1.47 -8.62
C GLU A 126 14.53 -0.02 -8.33
N ALA A 127 13.94 -0.58 -7.26
CA ALA A 127 14.10 -1.99 -6.90
C ALA A 127 13.44 -2.93 -7.93
N SER A 128 12.45 -2.44 -8.69
CA SER A 128 11.76 -3.23 -9.70
C SER A 128 12.56 -3.39 -11.00
N LEU A 129 13.47 -2.46 -11.33
CA LEU A 129 14.23 -2.47 -12.58
C LEU A 129 15.01 -3.77 -12.80
N PRO A 130 15.86 -4.26 -11.86
CA PRO A 130 16.57 -5.52 -12.07
C PRO A 130 15.64 -6.73 -12.25
N LEU A 131 14.44 -6.71 -11.65
CA LEU A 131 13.46 -7.77 -11.81
C LEU A 131 12.84 -7.76 -13.23
N LEU A 132 12.50 -6.58 -13.73
CA LEU A 132 11.92 -6.39 -15.07
C LEU A 132 12.93 -6.72 -16.17
N HIS A 133 14.21 -6.35 -16.00
CA HIS A 133 15.26 -6.75 -16.94
C HIS A 133 15.42 -8.27 -17.00
N ARG A 134 15.56 -8.93 -15.84
CA ARG A 134 15.65 -10.41 -15.78
C ARG A 134 14.42 -11.11 -16.35
N TYR A 135 13.24 -10.53 -16.17
CA TYR A 135 12.01 -11.03 -16.77
C TYR A 135 12.11 -10.98 -18.31
N LEU A 136 12.55 -9.86 -18.88
CA LEU A 136 12.71 -9.68 -20.32
C LEU A 136 13.85 -10.51 -20.94
N GLU A 137 14.87 -10.86 -20.16
CA GLU A 137 15.93 -11.80 -20.55
C GLU A 137 15.44 -13.26 -20.63
N SER A 138 14.29 -13.57 -20.02
CA SER A 138 13.72 -14.92 -20.02
C SER A 138 13.09 -15.27 -21.38
N SER A 139 12.86 -16.57 -21.60
CA SER A 139 12.06 -17.04 -22.74
C SER A 139 10.58 -16.72 -22.45
N LEU A 140 10.03 -15.78 -23.20
CA LEU A 140 8.66 -15.28 -23.06
C LEU A 140 7.94 -15.42 -24.39
N ASP A 141 6.63 -15.66 -24.35
CA ASP A 141 5.80 -15.46 -25.53
C ASP A 141 5.81 -13.97 -25.95
N PRO A 142 5.52 -13.67 -27.23
CA PRO A 142 5.60 -12.30 -27.73
C PRO A 142 4.73 -11.29 -26.98
N TYR A 143 3.55 -11.67 -26.51
CA TYR A 143 2.66 -10.75 -25.80
C TYR A 143 3.18 -10.47 -24.38
N ALA A 144 3.60 -11.51 -23.65
CA ALA A 144 4.18 -11.37 -22.31
C ALA A 144 5.45 -10.51 -22.31
N ARG A 145 6.25 -10.56 -23.38
CA ARG A 145 7.39 -9.64 -23.57
C ARG A 145 6.94 -8.19 -23.68
N LEU A 146 5.97 -7.87 -24.52
CA LEU A 146 5.44 -6.51 -24.65
C LEU A 146 4.86 -5.98 -23.34
N VAL A 147 4.16 -6.83 -22.57
CA VAL A 147 3.70 -6.46 -21.23
C VAL A 147 4.88 -6.10 -20.32
N GLY A 148 5.97 -6.88 -20.34
CA GLY A 148 7.19 -6.57 -19.60
C GLY A 148 7.83 -5.25 -20.01
N GLU A 149 7.93 -4.99 -21.31
CA GLU A 149 8.52 -3.74 -21.84
C GLU A 149 7.71 -2.50 -21.44
N VAL A 150 6.38 -2.55 -21.54
CA VAL A 150 5.51 -1.46 -21.10
C VAL A 150 5.70 -1.16 -19.60
N ASN A 151 5.79 -2.20 -18.76
CA ASN A 151 6.02 -2.02 -17.33
C ASN A 151 7.43 -1.53 -17.01
N LEU A 152 8.45 -1.96 -17.77
CA LEU A 152 9.81 -1.41 -17.66
C LEU A 152 9.85 0.06 -18.03
N ALA A 153 9.20 0.47 -19.12
CA ALA A 153 9.09 1.87 -19.51
C ALA A 153 8.42 2.71 -18.41
N ALA A 154 7.32 2.22 -17.83
CA ALA A 154 6.65 2.88 -16.71
C ALA A 154 7.60 3.07 -15.50
N ALA A 155 8.38 2.05 -15.16
CA ALA A 155 9.35 2.13 -14.07
C ALA A 155 10.47 3.15 -14.36
N LEU A 156 11.04 3.12 -15.57
CA LEU A 156 12.07 4.06 -16.02
C LEU A 156 11.59 5.51 -15.96
N ILE A 157 10.33 5.78 -16.33
CA ILE A 157 9.73 7.13 -16.24
C ILE A 157 9.68 7.61 -14.79
N VAL A 158 9.23 6.77 -13.86
CA VAL A 158 9.11 7.16 -12.43
C VAL A 158 10.48 7.45 -11.81
N VAL A 159 11.50 6.67 -12.15
CA VAL A 159 12.89 6.90 -11.69
C VAL A 159 13.63 7.96 -12.51
N HIS A 160 12.94 8.62 -13.44
CA HIS A 160 13.45 9.73 -14.26
C HIS A 160 14.58 9.35 -15.24
N ARG A 161 14.61 8.11 -15.72
CA ARG A 161 15.46 7.65 -16.82
C ARG A 161 14.72 7.81 -18.14
N LEU A 162 14.46 9.07 -18.52
CA LEU A 162 13.50 9.42 -19.57
C LEU A 162 13.98 9.02 -20.97
N GLU A 163 15.28 9.11 -21.24
CA GLU A 163 15.88 8.73 -22.52
C GLU A 163 15.75 7.23 -22.77
N GLU A 164 16.12 6.40 -21.78
CA GLU A 164 15.98 4.94 -21.85
C GLU A 164 14.50 4.52 -22.05
N ALA A 165 13.58 5.19 -21.35
CA ALA A 165 12.15 4.94 -21.49
C ALA A 165 11.63 5.30 -22.89
N GLU A 166 12.06 6.43 -23.46
CA GLU A 166 11.65 6.90 -24.79
C GLU A 166 12.13 5.94 -25.89
N ASP A 167 13.39 5.51 -25.83
CA ASP A 167 13.96 4.55 -26.77
C ASP A 167 13.24 3.20 -26.72
N LEU A 168 12.92 2.71 -25.51
CA LEU A 168 12.15 1.48 -25.33
C LEU A 168 10.75 1.63 -25.92
N LEU A 169 10.03 2.71 -25.57
CA LEU A 169 8.66 2.96 -26.04
C LEU A 169 8.60 3.13 -27.55
N ALA A 170 9.60 3.71 -28.20
CA ALA A 170 9.65 3.81 -29.66
C ALA A 170 9.59 2.42 -30.33
N ARG A 171 10.37 1.46 -29.83
CA ARG A 171 10.39 0.08 -30.34
C ARG A 171 9.12 -0.69 -29.96
N THR A 172 8.64 -0.55 -28.73
CA THR A 172 7.44 -1.23 -28.23
C THR A 172 6.17 -0.71 -28.93
N LEU A 173 6.09 0.58 -29.27
CA LEU A 173 5.00 1.15 -30.08
C LEU A 173 4.92 0.53 -31.48
N GLN A 174 6.07 0.35 -32.14
CA GLN A 174 6.13 -0.30 -33.45
C GLN A 174 5.69 -1.77 -33.34
N SER A 175 6.22 -2.51 -32.36
CA SER A 175 5.90 -3.92 -32.16
C SER A 175 4.42 -4.15 -31.82
N THR A 176 3.85 -3.32 -30.94
CA THR A 176 2.42 -3.39 -30.58
C THR A 176 1.50 -3.03 -31.74
N HIS A 177 1.93 -2.14 -32.64
CA HIS A 177 1.24 -1.87 -33.89
C HIS A 177 1.25 -3.08 -34.82
N ASP A 178 2.44 -3.62 -35.11
CA ASP A 178 2.63 -4.69 -36.10
C ASP A 178 1.92 -5.99 -35.69
N MET A 179 1.78 -6.22 -34.38
CA MET A 179 1.09 -7.38 -33.81
C MET A 179 -0.41 -7.16 -33.54
N GLY A 180 -0.95 -5.95 -33.82
CA GLY A 180 -2.37 -5.64 -33.57
C GLY A 180 -2.75 -5.57 -32.08
N HIS A 181 -1.79 -5.34 -31.18
CA HIS A 181 -2.03 -5.22 -29.75
C HIS A 181 -2.43 -3.80 -29.34
N HIS A 182 -3.58 -3.35 -29.84
CA HIS A 182 -4.08 -1.97 -29.69
C HIS A 182 -4.06 -1.46 -28.25
N ARG A 183 -4.49 -2.26 -27.27
CA ARG A 183 -4.53 -1.86 -25.86
C ARG A 183 -3.14 -1.50 -25.31
N LEU A 184 -2.13 -2.34 -25.57
CA LEU A 184 -0.75 -2.07 -25.14
C LEU A 184 -0.17 -0.86 -25.87
N ARG A 185 -0.52 -0.68 -27.16
CA ARG A 185 -0.13 0.51 -27.92
C ARG A 185 -0.70 1.79 -27.31
N GLY A 186 -1.96 1.79 -26.87
CA GLY A 186 -2.58 2.89 -26.15
C GLY A 186 -1.84 3.25 -24.86
N ASN A 187 -1.42 2.23 -24.10
CA ASN A 187 -0.60 2.42 -22.89
C ASN A 187 0.78 3.01 -23.24
N CYS A 188 1.40 2.59 -24.33
CA CYS A 188 2.69 3.17 -24.74
C CYS A 188 2.58 4.66 -25.10
N PHE A 189 1.50 5.08 -25.78
CA PHE A 189 1.25 6.50 -26.05
C PHE A 189 1.02 7.29 -24.77
N GLU A 190 0.26 6.73 -23.82
CA GLU A 190 0.06 7.35 -22.50
C GLU A 190 1.38 7.50 -21.74
N LEU A 191 2.26 6.50 -21.73
CA LEU A 191 3.58 6.59 -21.09
C LEU A 191 4.49 7.60 -21.77
N ARG A 192 4.51 7.65 -23.11
CA ARG A 192 5.32 8.62 -23.86
C ARG A 192 4.84 10.05 -23.65
N ASN A 193 3.53 10.26 -23.48
CA ASN A 193 2.98 11.53 -23.03
C ASN A 193 3.60 11.98 -21.70
N GLN A 194 3.79 11.09 -20.71
CA GLN A 194 4.39 11.46 -19.43
C GLN A 194 5.83 11.97 -19.59
N ILE A 195 6.61 11.38 -20.52
CA ILE A 195 7.96 11.84 -20.87
C ILE A 195 7.89 13.27 -21.45
N HIS A 196 6.97 13.50 -22.39
CA HIS A 196 6.77 14.82 -22.98
C HIS A 196 6.32 15.86 -21.96
N LEU A 197 5.43 15.52 -21.03
CA LEU A 197 5.04 16.38 -19.90
C LEU A 197 6.21 16.71 -18.99
N ALA A 198 7.04 15.71 -18.64
CA ALA A 198 8.22 15.92 -17.80
C ALA A 198 9.21 16.91 -18.43
N ARG A 199 9.30 16.95 -19.77
CA ARG A 199 10.15 17.87 -20.55
C ARG A 199 9.46 19.19 -20.94
N GLY A 200 8.20 19.40 -20.57
CA GLY A 200 7.43 20.60 -20.95
C GLY A 200 7.01 20.66 -22.43
N HIS A 201 7.07 19.55 -23.16
CA HIS A 201 6.68 19.47 -24.58
C HIS A 201 5.16 19.26 -24.74
N PHE A 202 4.35 20.24 -24.33
CA PHE A 202 2.89 20.11 -24.24
C PHE A 202 2.18 19.71 -25.56
N LEU A 203 2.65 20.23 -26.71
CA LEU A 203 2.08 19.86 -28.01
C LEU A 203 2.27 18.37 -28.33
N LYS A 204 3.47 17.82 -28.08
CA LYS A 204 3.75 16.40 -28.29
C LYS A 204 2.98 15.53 -27.30
N ALA A 205 2.95 15.95 -26.04
CA ALA A 205 2.14 15.33 -24.99
C ALA A 205 0.66 15.23 -25.41
N ARG A 206 0.07 16.31 -25.94
CA ARG A 206 -1.32 16.34 -26.41
C ARG A 206 -1.57 15.38 -27.58
N ALA A 207 -0.65 15.32 -28.52
CA ALA A 207 -0.74 14.41 -29.67
C ALA A 207 -0.78 12.94 -29.23
N ASP A 208 0.12 12.54 -28.32
CA ASP A 208 0.16 11.19 -27.78
C ASP A 208 -1.10 10.83 -26.99
N LEU A 209 -1.59 11.74 -26.13
CA LEU A 209 -2.85 11.50 -25.41
C LEU A 209 -4.05 11.36 -26.34
N THR A 210 -4.08 12.12 -27.43
CA THR A 210 -5.14 12.01 -28.43
C THR A 210 -5.16 10.61 -29.05
N GLN A 211 -3.99 10.05 -29.38
CA GLN A 211 -3.87 8.69 -29.88
C GLN A 211 -4.29 7.64 -28.84
N SER A 212 -3.85 7.81 -27.59
CA SER A 212 -4.22 6.92 -26.49
C SER A 212 -5.73 6.93 -26.22
N LEU A 213 -6.35 8.11 -26.15
CA LEU A 213 -7.79 8.27 -25.92
C LEU A 213 -8.63 7.68 -27.07
N GLU A 214 -8.22 7.83 -28.32
CA GLU A 214 -8.94 7.24 -29.45
C GLU A 214 -8.87 5.71 -29.42
N ILE A 215 -7.71 5.13 -29.07
CA ILE A 215 -7.57 3.67 -28.87
C ILE A 215 -8.50 3.16 -27.76
N PHE A 216 -8.66 3.92 -26.68
CA PHE A 216 -9.51 3.54 -25.55
C PHE A 216 -10.96 4.01 -25.66
N LYS A 217 -11.35 4.60 -26.79
CA LYS A 217 -12.71 5.10 -26.99
C LYS A 217 -13.70 3.95 -26.95
N GLY A 218 -14.71 4.07 -26.09
CA GLY A 218 -15.70 3.02 -25.84
C GLY A 218 -15.17 1.83 -25.04
N VAL A 219 -13.85 1.76 -24.78
CA VAL A 219 -13.23 0.77 -23.89
C VAL A 219 -13.26 1.34 -22.47
N GLY A 220 -14.30 0.95 -21.72
CA GLY A 220 -14.33 1.21 -20.28
C GLY A 220 -13.12 0.59 -19.55
N GLY A 221 -12.86 1.04 -18.33
CA GLY A 221 -11.85 0.44 -17.45
C GLY A 221 -10.74 1.39 -17.01
N LEU A 222 -9.62 0.81 -16.59
CA LEU A 222 -8.49 1.54 -16.00
C LEU A 222 -7.63 2.26 -17.04
N ASP A 223 -7.41 1.70 -18.22
CA ASP A 223 -6.53 2.34 -19.21
C ASP A 223 -7.15 3.64 -19.77
N SER A 224 -8.46 3.64 -20.07
CA SER A 224 -9.18 4.87 -20.44
C SER A 224 -9.17 5.90 -19.31
N PHE A 225 -9.23 5.44 -18.06
CA PHE A 225 -9.12 6.32 -16.89
C PHE A 225 -7.74 6.97 -16.78
N PHE A 226 -6.66 6.23 -17.03
CA PHE A 226 -5.30 6.78 -17.02
C PHE A 226 -5.05 7.76 -18.16
N ALA A 227 -5.57 7.50 -19.36
CA ALA A 227 -5.52 8.47 -20.45
C ALA A 227 -6.29 9.77 -20.09
N PHE A 228 -7.47 9.64 -19.46
CA PHE A 228 -8.23 10.78 -18.94
C PHE A 228 -7.47 11.55 -17.84
N LYS A 229 -6.84 10.84 -16.89
CA LYS A 229 -5.99 11.42 -15.84
C LYS A 229 -4.95 12.36 -16.45
N TRP A 230 -4.17 11.86 -17.41
CA TRP A 230 -3.09 12.65 -18.00
C TRP A 230 -3.57 13.78 -18.91
N LYS A 231 -4.75 13.65 -19.52
CA LYS A 231 -5.41 14.79 -20.16
C LYS A 231 -5.69 15.91 -19.14
N ALA A 232 -6.27 15.58 -17.99
CA ALA A 232 -6.55 16.58 -16.95
C ALA A 232 -5.26 17.21 -16.38
N VAL A 233 -4.20 16.41 -16.20
CA VAL A 233 -2.87 16.91 -15.80
C VAL A 233 -2.29 17.86 -16.85
N LEU A 234 -2.32 17.49 -18.13
CA LEU A 234 -1.84 18.34 -19.22
C LEU A 234 -2.61 19.67 -19.24
N ASP A 235 -3.94 19.61 -19.20
CA ASP A 235 -4.79 20.81 -19.25
C ASP A 235 -4.57 21.73 -18.04
N SER A 236 -4.31 21.16 -16.84
CA SER A 236 -3.96 21.93 -15.63
C SER A 236 -2.58 22.57 -15.69
N LEU A 237 -1.57 21.85 -16.18
CA LEU A 237 -0.21 22.38 -16.29
C LEU A 237 -0.08 23.46 -17.37
N GLU A 238 -0.78 23.30 -18.50
CA GLU A 238 -0.73 24.27 -19.61
C GLU A 238 -1.45 25.57 -19.26
N SER A 239 -2.57 25.49 -18.54
CA SER A 239 -3.33 26.67 -18.09
C SER A 239 -2.86 27.26 -16.75
N GLN A 240 -1.98 26.54 -16.03
CA GLN A 240 -1.59 26.85 -14.64
C GLN A 240 -2.81 26.96 -13.69
N GLU A 241 -3.85 26.15 -13.93
CA GLU A 241 -5.08 26.15 -13.14
C GLU A 241 -5.21 24.83 -12.35
N PRO A 242 -4.85 24.80 -11.05
CA PRO A 242 -4.93 23.59 -10.23
C PRO A 242 -6.35 23.06 -10.06
N SER A 243 -7.37 23.93 -10.13
CA SER A 243 -8.76 23.51 -9.90
C SER A 243 -9.29 22.54 -10.96
N LEU A 244 -8.67 22.49 -12.14
CA LEU A 244 -8.98 21.53 -13.21
C LEU A 244 -8.75 20.07 -12.79
N LEU A 245 -7.97 19.82 -11.73
CA LEU A 245 -7.74 18.47 -11.20
C LEU A 245 -8.77 18.03 -10.16
N ARG A 246 -9.64 18.93 -9.67
CA ARG A 246 -10.68 18.56 -8.67
C ARG A 246 -11.65 17.49 -9.19
N PRO A 247 -12.19 17.57 -10.43
CA PRO A 247 -13.07 16.52 -10.95
C PRO A 247 -12.36 15.17 -11.08
N LEU A 248 -11.08 15.17 -11.46
CA LEU A 248 -10.26 13.96 -11.51
C LEU A 248 -10.09 13.33 -10.12
N MET A 249 -9.79 14.14 -9.09
CA MET A 249 -9.67 13.66 -7.71
C MET A 249 -10.99 13.07 -7.20
N ALA A 250 -12.12 13.70 -7.48
CA ALA A 250 -13.44 13.19 -7.11
C ALA A 250 -13.72 11.83 -7.78
N LEU A 251 -13.47 11.72 -9.09
CA LEU A 251 -13.64 10.48 -9.83
C LEU A 251 -12.67 9.38 -9.37
N ALA A 252 -11.44 9.74 -9.04
CA ALA A 252 -10.45 8.81 -8.49
C ALA A 252 -10.90 8.25 -7.14
N ASN A 253 -11.45 9.10 -6.27
CA ASN A 253 -12.02 8.67 -4.99
C ASN A 253 -13.23 7.75 -5.16
N GLU A 254 -14.15 8.08 -6.09
CA GLU A 254 -15.30 7.22 -6.43
C GLU A 254 -14.86 5.84 -6.91
N ARG A 255 -13.83 5.80 -7.76
CA ARG A 255 -13.25 4.56 -8.31
C ARG A 255 -12.29 3.86 -7.35
N ARG A 256 -12.03 4.43 -6.18
CA ARG A 256 -11.03 3.96 -5.20
C ARG A 256 -9.62 3.81 -5.78
N ASP A 257 -9.28 4.67 -6.75
CA ASP A 257 -7.94 4.80 -7.29
C ASP A 257 -7.17 5.91 -6.56
N TRP A 258 -6.67 5.54 -5.39
CA TRP A 258 -5.99 6.44 -4.47
C TRP A 258 -4.65 6.96 -5.04
N GLU A 259 -4.02 6.21 -5.95
CA GLU A 259 -2.77 6.61 -6.60
C GLU A 259 -3.03 7.73 -7.60
N THR A 260 -4.10 7.64 -8.39
CA THR A 260 -4.53 8.73 -9.27
C THR A 260 -4.91 9.98 -8.47
N ALA A 261 -5.59 9.84 -7.33
CA ALA A 261 -5.89 10.98 -6.45
C ALA A 261 -4.61 11.64 -5.91
N ARG A 262 -3.60 10.84 -5.54
CA ARG A 262 -2.30 11.32 -5.07
C ARG A 262 -1.50 12.01 -6.18
N GLU A 263 -1.49 11.47 -7.38
CA GLU A 263 -0.84 12.09 -8.55
C GLU A 263 -1.53 13.41 -8.92
N ALA A 264 -2.87 13.45 -8.92
CA ALA A 264 -3.61 14.68 -9.15
C ALA A 264 -3.25 15.78 -8.12
N ALA A 265 -3.09 15.42 -6.84
CA ALA A 265 -2.64 16.36 -5.83
C ALA A 265 -1.21 16.86 -6.08
N LEU A 266 -0.28 16.00 -6.51
CA LEU A 266 1.08 16.41 -6.90
C LEU A 266 1.06 17.41 -8.06
N PHE A 267 0.29 17.13 -9.11
CA PHE A 267 0.24 18.02 -10.27
C PHE A 267 -0.55 19.31 -10.00
N ALA A 268 -1.51 19.30 -9.07
CA ALA A 268 -2.15 20.52 -8.59
C ALA A 268 -1.10 21.45 -7.93
N GLN A 269 -0.23 20.90 -7.07
CA GLN A 269 0.87 21.65 -6.46
C GLN A 269 1.89 22.16 -7.47
N LYS A 270 2.11 21.43 -8.57
CA LYS A 270 2.99 21.85 -9.65
C LYS A 270 2.38 22.97 -10.52
N ALA A 271 1.07 22.94 -10.73
CA ALA A 271 0.36 23.99 -11.47
C ALA A 271 0.21 25.28 -10.64
N GLY A 272 0.00 25.14 -9.32
CA GLY A 272 -0.14 26.24 -8.39
C GLY A 272 0.13 25.77 -6.97
N PHE A 273 1.23 26.25 -6.41
CA PHE A 273 1.72 25.81 -5.11
C PHE A 273 0.84 26.33 -3.97
N ASP A 274 0.40 25.42 -3.12
CA ASP A 274 -0.34 25.68 -1.89
C ASP A 274 0.33 24.91 -0.74
N ARG A 275 0.69 25.63 0.33
CA ARG A 275 1.52 25.08 1.40
C ARG A 275 0.84 23.92 2.13
N ASP A 276 -0.46 24.04 2.39
CA ASP A 276 -1.22 23.02 3.11
C ASP A 276 -1.42 21.77 2.27
N GLY A 277 -1.76 21.94 0.98
CA GLY A 277 -1.80 20.84 0.03
C GLY A 277 -0.45 20.14 -0.18
N PHE A 278 0.66 20.88 -0.17
CA PHE A 278 2.01 20.32 -0.19
C PHE A 278 2.29 19.48 1.06
N HIS A 279 2.01 20.00 2.26
CA HIS A 279 2.20 19.23 3.49
C HIS A 279 1.30 17.99 3.52
N HIS A 280 0.02 18.11 3.14
CA HIS A 280 -0.88 16.97 3.05
C HIS A 280 -0.35 15.89 2.10
N LEU A 281 0.18 16.28 0.94
CA LEU A 281 0.78 15.37 -0.02
C LEU A 281 2.05 14.68 0.53
N TYR A 282 2.94 15.46 1.14
CA TYR A 282 4.27 14.99 1.53
C TYR A 282 4.25 14.16 2.84
N PHE A 283 3.50 14.61 3.84
CA PHE A 283 3.30 13.86 5.09
C PHE A 283 2.25 12.76 4.96
N GLY A 284 1.29 12.92 4.03
CA GLY A 284 0.22 11.96 3.83
C GLY A 284 0.56 10.76 2.95
N THR A 285 1.77 10.68 2.42
CA THR A 285 2.28 9.49 1.73
C THR A 285 3.27 8.75 2.62
N PRO A 286 3.16 7.41 2.75
CA PRO A 286 4.14 6.62 3.50
C PRO A 286 5.38 6.27 2.68
N PHE A 287 5.38 6.57 1.38
CA PHE A 287 6.37 6.04 0.47
C PHE A 287 7.52 7.00 0.23
N ALA A 288 8.73 6.61 0.62
CA ALA A 288 9.94 7.40 0.43
C ALA A 288 10.17 7.73 -1.06
N GLY A 289 10.05 6.74 -1.96
CA GLY A 289 10.22 6.96 -3.40
C GLY A 289 9.20 7.95 -3.99
N TYR A 290 7.99 8.03 -3.43
CA TYR A 290 7.02 9.06 -3.84
C TYR A 290 7.42 10.45 -3.31
N ARG A 291 7.96 10.56 -2.10
CA ARG A 291 8.48 11.84 -1.58
C ARG A 291 9.64 12.37 -2.40
N GLU A 292 10.57 11.52 -2.78
CA GLU A 292 11.65 11.87 -3.71
C GLU A 292 11.09 12.41 -5.04
N ARG A 293 10.00 11.82 -5.54
CA ARG A 293 9.30 12.33 -6.73
C ARG A 293 8.67 13.71 -6.49
N ILE A 294 8.01 13.93 -5.34
CA ILE A 294 7.46 15.24 -4.96
C ILE A 294 8.57 16.30 -4.97
N GLU A 295 9.70 16.01 -4.31
CA GLU A 295 10.85 16.92 -4.24
C GLU A 295 11.42 17.24 -5.61
N ARG A 296 11.57 16.23 -6.47
CA ARG A 296 12.05 16.41 -7.84
C ARG A 296 11.13 17.30 -8.67
N TYR A 297 9.82 17.15 -8.52
CA TYR A 297 8.83 17.87 -9.33
C TYR A 297 8.56 19.28 -8.82
N LEU A 298 8.61 19.50 -7.51
CA LEU A 298 8.29 20.78 -6.88
C LEU A 298 9.52 21.59 -6.46
N GLY A 299 10.71 20.97 -6.40
CA GLY A 299 11.95 21.60 -5.93
C GLY A 299 11.91 21.96 -4.44
N GLN A 300 11.05 21.33 -3.65
CA GLN A 300 10.77 21.70 -2.26
C GLN A 300 10.79 20.51 -1.32
N ARG A 301 11.18 20.78 -0.07
CA ARG A 301 11.11 19.88 1.09
C ARG A 301 10.44 20.62 2.25
N PRO A 302 9.70 19.93 3.13
CA PRO A 302 9.21 20.55 4.35
C PRO A 302 10.36 21.08 5.20
N SER A 303 10.19 22.26 5.79
CA SER A 303 11.16 22.83 6.72
C SER A 303 11.09 22.24 8.13
N LYS A 304 9.97 21.59 8.46
CA LYS A 304 9.73 20.94 9.75
C LYS A 304 9.75 19.43 9.59
N ALA A 305 10.16 18.73 10.65
CA ALA A 305 10.10 17.27 10.73
C ALA A 305 8.68 16.76 11.02
N ASP A 306 7.74 17.66 11.33
CA ASP A 306 6.36 17.35 11.65
C ASP A 306 5.37 18.28 10.95
N TRP A 307 4.11 17.84 10.92
CA TRP A 307 2.98 18.61 10.43
C TRP A 307 1.74 18.36 11.29
N ILE A 308 0.93 19.39 11.48
CA ILE A 308 -0.33 19.31 12.20
C ILE A 308 -1.45 19.10 11.17
N LEU A 309 -2.03 17.91 11.16
CA LEU A 309 -3.22 17.57 10.39
C LEU A 309 -4.46 18.01 11.18
N GLY A 310 -4.98 19.19 10.89
CA GLY A 310 -6.13 19.80 11.57
C GLY A 310 -5.86 21.29 11.90
N PRO A 311 -6.77 21.97 12.63
CA PRO A 311 -6.54 23.35 13.07
C PRO A 311 -5.33 23.43 14.03
N GLU A 312 -4.48 24.46 13.89
CA GLU A 312 -3.23 24.56 14.67
C GLU A 312 -3.47 24.68 16.19
N ASP A 313 -4.55 25.36 16.59
CA ASP A 313 -4.90 25.62 17.99
C ASP A 313 -5.83 24.56 18.61
N ALA A 314 -6.23 23.54 17.82
CA ALA A 314 -7.12 22.49 18.32
C ALA A 314 -6.40 21.54 19.29
N PRO A 315 -7.15 20.87 20.20
CA PRO A 315 -6.63 19.72 20.92
C PRO A 315 -6.02 18.72 19.94
N ARG A 316 -4.82 18.22 20.26
CA ARG A 316 -4.07 17.35 19.35
C ARG A 316 -3.53 16.11 20.01
N LEU A 317 -3.42 15.05 19.22
CA LEU A 317 -2.71 13.82 19.56
C LEU A 317 -1.45 13.68 18.70
N ASP A 318 -0.32 13.47 19.36
CA ASP A 318 0.93 13.10 18.72
C ASP A 318 0.97 11.59 18.47
N LEU A 319 1.01 11.18 17.20
CA LEU A 319 1.00 9.76 16.81
C LEU A 319 2.34 9.05 16.97
N GLU A 320 3.42 9.78 17.25
CA GLU A 320 4.72 9.18 17.54
C GLU A 320 4.79 8.81 19.02
N THR A 321 4.37 9.72 19.89
CA THR A 321 4.49 9.57 21.34
C THR A 321 3.22 9.06 22.01
N GLY A 322 2.05 9.19 21.38
CA GLY A 322 0.75 8.93 21.99
C GLY A 322 0.31 10.00 23.00
N HIS A 323 1.08 11.09 23.16
CA HIS A 323 0.76 12.19 24.07
C HIS A 323 -0.06 13.29 23.39
N GLY A 324 -0.83 14.04 24.16
CA GLY A 324 -1.68 15.10 23.63
C GLY A 324 -2.48 15.83 24.70
N ASN A 325 -3.33 16.77 24.28
CA ASN A 325 -4.29 17.47 25.15
C ASN A 325 -5.56 16.64 25.40
N VAL A 326 -5.45 15.32 25.29
CA VAL A 326 -6.51 14.34 25.49
C VAL A 326 -6.11 13.40 26.63
N ASN A 327 -7.07 12.68 27.20
CA ASN A 327 -6.78 11.64 28.18
C ASN A 327 -5.72 10.67 27.63
N GLU A 328 -4.83 10.23 28.53
CA GLU A 328 -3.56 9.60 28.16
C GLU A 328 -3.80 8.29 27.38
N LEU A 329 -3.64 8.37 26.06
CA LEU A 329 -3.60 7.20 25.20
C LEU A 329 -2.35 6.42 25.56
N LYS A 330 -2.53 5.19 26.07
CA LYS A 330 -1.39 4.36 26.46
C LYS A 330 -0.46 4.11 25.26
N SER A 331 0.67 4.78 25.27
CA SER A 331 1.58 4.83 24.14
C SER A 331 2.09 3.43 23.78
N GLY A 332 2.12 3.11 22.48
CA GLY A 332 2.54 1.79 21.98
C GLY A 332 1.53 0.66 22.23
N HIS A 333 0.34 0.92 22.78
CA HIS A 333 -0.74 -0.06 22.81
C HIS A 333 -1.43 -0.20 21.44
N LYS A 334 -2.22 -1.26 21.27
CA LYS A 334 -2.88 -1.55 19.99
C LYS A 334 -3.83 -0.46 19.50
N VAL A 335 -4.49 0.28 20.40
CA VAL A 335 -5.33 1.43 19.99
C VAL A 335 -4.45 2.51 19.34
N HIS A 336 -3.34 2.88 19.98
CA HIS A 336 -2.38 3.83 19.41
C HIS A 336 -1.81 3.33 18.07
N GLN A 337 -1.39 2.06 17.99
CA GLN A 337 -0.89 1.47 16.74
C GLN A 337 -1.94 1.49 15.62
N VAL A 338 -3.22 1.26 15.93
CA VAL A 338 -4.32 1.36 14.95
C VAL A 338 -4.47 2.79 14.41
N LEU A 339 -4.46 3.80 15.28
CA LEU A 339 -4.56 5.19 14.84
C LEU A 339 -3.37 5.58 13.95
N ALA A 340 -2.15 5.24 14.38
CA ALA A 340 -0.94 5.48 13.61
C ALA A 340 -0.94 4.75 12.25
N ALA A 341 -1.46 3.53 12.19
CA ALA A 341 -1.61 2.79 10.94
C ALA A 341 -2.64 3.44 9.99
N LEU A 342 -3.76 3.92 10.52
CA LEU A 342 -4.84 4.53 9.73
C LEU A 342 -4.48 5.92 9.16
N LEU A 343 -3.55 6.64 9.81
CA LEU A 343 -3.08 7.96 9.37
C LEU A 343 -1.73 7.92 8.63
N ARG A 344 -1.21 6.73 8.37
CA ARG A 344 0.05 6.55 7.65
C ARG A 344 -0.05 6.92 6.17
N ASP A 345 -1.20 6.69 5.55
CA ASP A 345 -1.51 7.06 4.17
C ASP A 345 -2.83 7.82 4.15
N LEU A 346 -2.76 9.14 3.94
CA LEU A 346 -3.95 10.01 3.95
C LEU A 346 -4.77 9.90 2.66
N TYR A 347 -4.20 9.29 1.61
CA TYR A 347 -4.88 9.08 0.33
C TYR A 347 -5.56 7.73 0.28
N ARG A 348 -4.88 6.68 0.73
CA ARG A 348 -5.34 5.30 0.64
C ARG A 348 -5.87 4.81 2.00
N PRO A 349 -7.18 4.56 2.12
CA PRO A 349 -7.76 3.82 3.23
C PRO A 349 -7.05 2.49 3.47
N SER A 350 -6.87 2.13 4.73
CA SER A 350 -6.19 0.89 5.09
C SER A 350 -7.11 -0.30 4.89
N SER A 351 -6.66 -1.29 4.12
CA SER A 351 -7.31 -2.59 3.99
C SER A 351 -7.03 -3.48 5.21
N LEU A 352 -7.84 -4.53 5.41
CA LEU A 352 -7.61 -5.52 6.48
C LEU A 352 -6.22 -6.16 6.44
N GLY A 353 -5.75 -6.54 5.25
CA GLY A 353 -4.42 -7.13 5.07
C GLY A 353 -3.30 -6.13 5.37
N GLY A 354 -3.46 -4.87 4.95
CA GLY A 354 -2.53 -3.79 5.27
C GLY A 354 -2.45 -3.51 6.77
N LEU A 355 -3.61 -3.38 7.44
CA LEU A 355 -3.68 -3.21 8.89
C LEU A 355 -3.06 -4.41 9.62
N PHE A 356 -3.32 -5.64 9.17
CA PHE A 356 -2.77 -6.82 9.82
C PHE A 356 -1.25 -6.86 9.71
N ASN A 357 -0.69 -6.66 8.52
CA ASN A 357 0.75 -6.64 8.32
C ASN A 357 1.43 -5.54 9.15
N GLU A 358 0.76 -4.40 9.33
CA GLU A 358 1.26 -3.29 10.13
C GLU A 358 1.21 -3.58 11.64
N LEU A 359 0.10 -4.14 12.11
CA LEU A 359 -0.16 -4.35 13.54
C LEU A 359 0.46 -5.64 14.06
N PHE A 360 0.74 -6.62 13.20
CA PHE A 360 1.27 -7.93 13.57
C PHE A 360 2.50 -8.28 12.72
N PRO A 361 3.58 -7.49 12.82
CA PRO A 361 4.76 -7.69 12.00
C PRO A 361 5.36 -9.08 12.25
N GLY A 362 5.62 -9.81 11.16
CA GLY A 362 6.18 -11.17 11.20
C GLY A 362 5.13 -12.28 11.25
N GLU A 363 3.85 -11.96 11.46
CA GLU A 363 2.76 -12.92 11.32
C GLU A 363 2.26 -13.01 9.86
N HIS A 364 1.73 -14.17 9.49
CA HIS A 364 1.11 -14.40 8.18
C HIS A 364 -0.36 -13.99 8.19
N PHE A 365 -0.83 -13.36 7.11
CA PHE A 365 -2.24 -13.02 6.97
C PHE A 365 -3.07 -14.27 6.65
N ASN A 366 -3.93 -14.66 7.59
CA ASN A 366 -4.86 -15.76 7.40
C ASN A 366 -6.28 -15.21 7.14
N ALA A 367 -6.80 -15.47 5.93
CA ALA A 367 -8.11 -14.98 5.50
C ALA A 367 -9.31 -15.49 6.34
N TYR A 368 -9.11 -16.49 7.19
CA TYR A 368 -10.13 -17.02 8.10
C TYR A 368 -10.09 -16.39 9.50
N SER A 369 -8.92 -15.97 10.01
CA SER A 369 -8.77 -15.54 11.41
C SER A 369 -8.20 -14.14 11.60
N SER A 370 -7.39 -13.65 10.65
CA SER A 370 -6.80 -12.32 10.72
C SER A 370 -7.84 -11.19 10.66
N PRO A 371 -8.90 -11.25 9.82
CA PRO A 371 -9.97 -10.24 9.80
C PRO A 371 -10.59 -9.99 11.18
N ASP A 372 -10.96 -11.04 11.91
CA ASP A 372 -11.61 -10.91 13.21
C ASP A 372 -10.72 -10.22 14.25
N ARG A 373 -9.42 -10.54 14.25
CA ARG A 373 -8.44 -9.85 15.12
C ARG A 373 -8.41 -8.35 14.84
N ILE A 374 -8.47 -7.96 13.56
CA ILE A 374 -8.48 -6.55 13.16
C ILE A 374 -9.80 -5.89 13.56
N HIS A 375 -10.95 -6.51 13.28
CA HIS A 375 -12.25 -5.99 13.69
C HIS A 375 -12.35 -5.78 15.22
N GLN A 376 -11.82 -6.72 16.02
CA GLN A 376 -11.77 -6.56 17.48
C GLN A 376 -10.92 -5.37 17.92
N LEU A 377 -9.79 -5.11 17.24
CA LEU A 377 -8.96 -3.94 17.51
C LEU A 377 -9.68 -2.65 17.10
N LEU A 378 -10.30 -2.60 15.92
CA LEU A 378 -11.07 -1.45 15.45
C LEU A 378 -12.25 -1.14 16.38
N ALA A 379 -12.98 -2.15 16.83
CA ALA A 379 -14.07 -1.99 17.79
C ALA A 379 -13.59 -1.48 19.16
N ARG A 380 -12.40 -1.89 19.60
CA ARG A 380 -11.78 -1.34 20.81
C ARG A 380 -11.36 0.13 20.60
N THR A 381 -10.79 0.47 19.45
CA THR A 381 -10.43 1.84 19.11
C THR A 381 -11.64 2.75 19.05
N ARG A 382 -12.76 2.32 18.43
CA ARG A 382 -14.03 3.08 18.41
C ARG A 382 -14.56 3.36 19.82
N ARG A 383 -14.61 2.34 20.68
CA ARG A 383 -15.02 2.54 22.09
C ARG A 383 -14.12 3.52 22.84
N TRP A 384 -12.82 3.49 22.59
CA TRP A 384 -11.90 4.46 23.18
C TRP A 384 -12.19 5.88 22.68
N ILE A 385 -12.36 6.07 21.36
CA ILE A 385 -12.74 7.38 20.77
C ILE A 385 -14.03 7.93 21.43
N GLU A 386 -15.06 7.10 21.57
CA GLU A 386 -16.34 7.46 22.19
C GLU A 386 -16.18 7.81 23.68
N GLN A 387 -15.44 7.00 24.44
CA GLN A 387 -15.18 7.22 25.86
C GLN A 387 -14.44 8.53 26.13
N GLU A 388 -13.49 8.87 25.26
CA GLU A 388 -12.72 10.11 25.36
C GLU A 388 -13.43 11.31 24.70
N SER A 389 -14.62 11.12 24.13
CA SER A 389 -15.41 12.16 23.46
C SER A 389 -14.61 12.92 22.39
N LEU A 390 -13.79 12.20 21.61
CA LEU A 390 -12.91 12.82 20.61
C LEU A 390 -13.70 13.15 19.34
N PRO A 391 -13.47 14.31 18.70
CA PRO A 391 -14.28 14.76 17.56
C PRO A 391 -13.72 14.21 16.23
N PHE A 392 -13.45 12.91 16.19
CA PHE A 392 -13.09 12.19 14.97
C PHE A 392 -13.63 10.76 15.02
N ASP A 393 -13.91 10.18 13.86
CA ASP A 393 -14.53 8.86 13.72
C ASP A 393 -13.64 7.88 12.96
N LEU A 394 -13.92 6.59 13.13
CA LEU A 394 -13.36 5.51 12.32
C LEU A 394 -14.44 4.96 11.37
N THR A 395 -14.32 5.32 10.09
CA THR A 395 -15.26 4.90 9.04
C THR A 395 -14.76 3.67 8.29
N GLU A 396 -15.69 2.87 7.79
CA GLU A 396 -15.44 1.71 6.96
C GLU A 396 -16.21 1.85 5.64
N ASP A 397 -15.54 1.65 4.52
CA ASP A 397 -16.15 1.55 3.20
C ASP A 397 -15.58 0.34 2.45
N ALA A 398 -16.44 -0.64 2.17
CA ALA A 398 -16.09 -1.91 1.51
C ALA A 398 -14.79 -2.55 2.04
N GLY A 399 -14.70 -2.75 3.35
CA GLY A 399 -13.55 -3.39 4.01
C GLY A 399 -12.27 -2.54 4.04
N HIS A 400 -12.38 -1.24 3.74
CA HIS A 400 -11.31 -0.28 3.91
C HIS A 400 -11.64 0.70 5.02
N TYR A 401 -10.65 1.04 5.83
CA TYR A 401 -10.80 1.83 7.04
C TYR A 401 -10.03 3.14 6.94
N ARG A 402 -10.62 4.22 7.44
CA ARG A 402 -9.97 5.53 7.55
C ARG A 402 -10.41 6.25 8.82
N LEU A 403 -9.58 7.19 9.27
CA LEU A 403 -9.98 8.16 10.29
C LEU A 403 -10.53 9.41 9.61
N GLN A 404 -11.58 9.98 10.20
CA GLN A 404 -12.22 11.20 9.71
C GLN A 404 -12.37 12.20 10.85
N ILE A 405 -11.69 13.34 10.76
CA ILE A 405 -11.84 14.46 11.70
C ILE A 405 -13.20 15.13 11.45
N ARG A 406 -14.01 15.32 12.51
CA ARG A 406 -15.37 15.88 12.45
C ARG A 406 -15.52 17.24 13.13
N GLY A 407 -14.56 17.66 13.95
CA GLY A 407 -14.57 18.94 14.65
C GLY A 407 -13.17 19.46 14.92
N ASP A 408 -13.03 20.29 15.94
CA ASP A 408 -11.74 20.89 16.32
C ASP A 408 -10.83 19.86 16.98
N PHE A 409 -10.05 19.16 16.16
CA PHE A 409 -9.02 18.25 16.59
C PHE A 409 -7.91 18.15 15.56
N ALA A 410 -6.71 17.84 16.02
CA ALA A 410 -5.58 17.65 15.13
C ALA A 410 -4.73 16.42 15.49
N PHE A 411 -4.01 15.92 14.49
CA PHE A 411 -2.95 14.94 14.69
C PHE A 411 -1.61 15.57 14.36
N ARG A 412 -0.60 15.36 15.21
CA ARG A 412 0.79 15.67 14.84
C ARG A 412 1.36 14.45 14.12
N LEU A 413 1.72 14.65 12.86
CA LEU A 413 2.31 13.64 11.98
C LEU A 413 3.82 13.89 11.87
N SER A 414 4.61 12.85 12.13
CA SER A 414 6.06 12.88 11.91
C SER A 414 6.38 12.55 10.45
N LEU A 415 7.43 13.16 9.91
CA LEU A 415 7.88 12.91 8.54
C LEU A 415 8.31 11.45 8.36
N HIS A 416 8.94 10.86 9.37
CA HIS A 416 9.37 9.47 9.35
C HIS A 416 8.52 8.66 10.32
N PRO A 417 7.22 8.41 10.00
CA PRO A 417 6.33 7.76 10.92
C PRO A 417 6.86 6.36 11.22
N GLN A 418 7.29 6.15 12.45
CA GLN A 418 7.61 4.81 12.93
C GLN A 418 6.33 4.17 13.44
N SER A 419 6.10 2.90 13.10
CA SER A 419 5.04 2.14 13.76
C SER A 419 5.34 2.15 15.25
N PRO A 420 4.45 2.65 16.13
CA PRO A 420 4.76 2.82 17.53
C PRO A 420 4.87 1.44 18.19
N LYS A 421 6.08 0.86 18.13
CA LYS A 421 6.39 -0.39 18.79
C LYS A 421 6.39 -0.12 20.28
N THR A 422 5.67 -0.95 21.03
CA THR A 422 5.58 -0.83 22.48
C THR A 422 6.96 -0.67 23.12
N ASP A 423 7.97 -1.37 22.60
CA ASP A 423 9.32 -1.31 23.15
C ASP A 423 10.04 0.01 22.82
N GLN A 424 9.88 0.57 21.61
CA GLN A 424 10.48 1.86 21.22
C GLN A 424 9.83 3.03 21.97
N VAL A 425 8.51 3.03 22.06
CA VAL A 425 7.75 4.06 22.78
C VAL A 425 8.15 4.10 24.26
N ARG A 426 8.34 2.94 24.88
CA ARG A 426 8.87 2.85 26.25
C ARG A 426 10.29 3.41 26.37
N LEU A 427 11.15 3.19 25.38
CA LEU A 427 12.50 3.77 25.38
C LEU A 427 12.45 5.30 25.28
N ILE A 428 11.57 5.85 24.42
CA ILE A 428 11.37 7.30 24.29
C ILE A 428 10.91 7.89 25.63
N ALA A 429 9.88 7.30 26.24
CA ALA A 429 9.38 7.75 27.53
C ALA A 429 10.45 7.73 28.65
N LEU A 430 11.33 6.72 28.67
CA LEU A 430 12.46 6.68 29.59
C LEU A 430 13.49 7.78 29.29
N ARG A 431 13.81 8.04 28.02
CA ARG A 431 14.77 9.10 27.62
C ARG A 431 14.27 10.50 27.97
N GLU A 432 12.97 10.74 27.85
CA GLU A 432 12.35 12.04 28.14
C GLU A 432 12.21 12.29 29.65
N LYS A 433 11.85 11.26 30.42
CA LYS A 433 11.52 11.41 31.85
C LYS A 433 12.70 11.13 32.80
N LEU A 434 13.76 10.48 32.33
CA LEU A 434 14.97 10.22 33.14
C LEU A 434 16.16 11.00 32.59
N PRO A 435 17.08 11.48 33.46
CA PRO A 435 18.26 12.21 33.00
C PRO A 435 19.14 11.38 32.07
N ALA A 436 19.51 11.96 30.93
CA ALA A 436 20.36 11.30 29.94
C ALA A 436 21.68 10.82 30.58
N GLY A 437 22.06 9.58 30.27
CA GLY A 437 23.31 9.01 30.74
C GLY A 437 23.31 8.45 32.17
N GLN A 438 22.24 8.67 32.95
CA GLN A 438 22.14 8.15 34.32
C GLN A 438 21.61 6.72 34.39
N TYR A 439 22.04 6.02 35.43
CA TYR A 439 21.53 4.70 35.79
C TYR A 439 20.24 4.84 36.61
N PHE A 440 19.27 3.96 36.40
CA PHE A 440 18.00 3.89 37.12
C PHE A 440 17.67 2.45 37.52
N THR A 441 16.93 2.30 38.59
CA THR A 441 16.47 1.02 39.14
C THR A 441 15.26 0.48 38.37
N SER A 442 14.93 -0.80 38.55
CA SER A 442 13.67 -1.36 38.03
C SER A 442 12.42 -0.65 38.58
N ALA A 443 12.48 -0.11 39.81
CA ALA A 443 11.36 0.60 40.41
C ALA A 443 11.09 1.92 39.69
N GLU A 444 12.12 2.73 39.47
CA GLU A 444 12.03 4.00 38.74
C GLU A 444 11.56 3.76 37.30
N GLY A 445 12.18 2.82 36.58
CA GLY A 445 11.77 2.48 35.23
C GLY A 445 10.32 1.96 35.14
N SER A 446 9.87 1.20 36.13
CA SER A 446 8.48 0.73 36.20
C SER A 446 7.49 1.86 36.47
N ALA A 447 7.85 2.82 37.32
CA ALA A 447 7.03 3.98 37.64
C ALA A 447 6.90 4.91 36.41
N VAL A 448 8.00 5.19 35.73
CA VAL A 448 8.02 6.00 34.49
C VAL A 448 7.13 5.41 33.40
N LEU A 449 7.13 4.08 33.26
CA LEU A 449 6.40 3.37 32.21
C LEU A 449 4.98 2.92 32.61
N GLY A 450 4.55 3.16 33.84
CA GLY A 450 3.26 2.65 34.34
C GLY A 450 3.15 1.12 34.29
N LEU A 451 4.27 0.40 34.50
CA LEU A 451 4.33 -1.06 34.46
C LEU A 451 4.48 -1.63 35.87
N SER A 452 4.07 -2.89 36.06
CA SER A 452 4.56 -3.64 37.23
C SER A 452 6.07 -3.90 37.08
N VAL A 453 6.79 -3.98 38.20
CA VAL A 453 8.24 -4.27 38.22
C VAL A 453 8.57 -5.56 37.45
N SER A 454 7.73 -6.59 37.53
CA SER A 454 7.92 -7.84 36.79
C SER A 454 7.75 -7.67 35.27
N SER A 455 6.76 -6.89 34.84
CA SER A 455 6.56 -6.55 33.42
C SER A 455 7.69 -5.66 32.89
N PHE A 456 8.17 -4.71 33.69
CA PHE A 456 9.36 -3.92 33.38
C PHE A 456 10.57 -4.83 33.19
N LYS A 457 10.86 -5.75 34.12
CA LYS A 457 12.03 -6.65 34.02
C LYS A 457 11.99 -7.52 32.76
N ARG A 458 10.82 -8.09 32.41
CA ARG A 458 10.66 -8.86 31.16
C ARG A 458 10.92 -8.01 29.92
N TRP A 459 10.40 -6.79 29.91
CA TRP A 459 10.64 -5.84 28.83
C TRP A 459 12.12 -5.43 28.74
N ALA A 460 12.73 -5.08 29.89
CA ALA A 460 14.11 -4.66 29.98
C ALA A 460 15.07 -5.75 29.52
N ALA A 461 14.77 -7.04 29.77
CA ALA A 461 15.55 -8.16 29.24
C ALA A 461 15.62 -8.13 27.70
N ARG A 462 14.48 -7.96 27.02
CA ARG A 462 14.44 -7.82 25.55
C ARG A 462 15.16 -6.57 25.07
N ALA A 463 15.01 -5.46 25.79
CA ALA A 463 15.68 -4.20 25.44
C ALA A 463 17.20 -4.28 25.64
N LEU A 464 17.69 -5.07 26.61
CA LEU A 464 19.10 -5.39 26.80
C LEU A 464 19.62 -6.27 25.65
N GLU A 465 18.86 -7.30 25.25
CA GLU A 465 19.21 -8.15 24.10
C GLU A 465 19.28 -7.34 22.79
N ALA A 466 18.39 -6.37 22.62
CA ALA A 466 18.39 -5.45 21.49
C ALA A 466 19.45 -4.32 21.61
N GLY A 467 20.25 -4.30 22.67
CA GLY A 467 21.27 -3.27 22.91
C GLY A 467 20.73 -1.86 23.20
N SER A 468 19.42 -1.72 23.40
CA SER A 468 18.76 -0.43 23.65
C SER A 468 18.84 0.00 25.12
N LEU A 469 19.10 -0.94 26.03
CA LEU A 469 19.46 -0.69 27.41
C LEU A 469 20.87 -1.25 27.70
N GLN A 470 21.50 -0.69 28.73
CA GLN A 470 22.71 -1.21 29.37
C GLN A 470 22.36 -1.60 30.81
N ARG A 471 23.06 -2.61 31.35
CA ARG A 471 22.86 -3.13 32.71
C ARG A 471 24.13 -2.98 33.54
N ALA A 472 24.01 -2.49 34.76
CA ALA A 472 25.07 -2.50 35.77
C ALA A 472 24.59 -3.23 37.04
N GLY A 473 25.46 -4.06 37.63
CA GLY A 473 25.14 -4.86 38.82
C GLY A 473 24.35 -6.15 38.54
N GLN A 474 24.05 -6.89 39.61
CA GLN A 474 23.27 -8.14 39.60
C GLN A 474 22.27 -8.17 40.76
N GLY A 475 21.21 -8.95 40.63
CA GLY A 475 20.21 -9.15 41.69
C GLY A 475 19.37 -7.91 41.97
N SER A 476 19.13 -7.62 43.25
CA SER A 476 18.34 -6.46 43.71
C SER A 476 19.00 -5.12 43.39
N GLY A 477 20.34 -5.07 43.28
CA GLY A 477 21.11 -3.88 42.91
C GLY A 477 21.26 -3.67 41.39
N THR A 478 20.43 -4.32 40.57
CA THR A 478 20.51 -4.15 39.11
C THR A 478 20.02 -2.76 38.71
N LEU A 479 20.91 -2.01 38.07
CA LEU A 479 20.63 -0.72 37.46
C LEU A 479 20.62 -0.83 35.94
N TYR A 480 19.81 0.01 35.31
CA TYR A 480 19.64 0.10 33.86
C TYR A 480 20.03 1.49 33.41
N LYS A 481 20.50 1.62 32.17
CA LYS A 481 20.77 2.90 31.53
C LYS A 481 20.30 2.81 30.09
N VAL A 482 19.64 3.84 29.57
CA VAL A 482 19.28 3.85 28.15
C VAL A 482 20.55 4.02 27.33
N ALA A 483 20.73 3.18 26.31
CA ALA A 483 21.86 3.31 25.40
C ALA A 483 21.77 4.65 24.66
N ALA A 484 22.94 5.29 24.48
CA ALA A 484 23.08 6.56 23.78
C ALA A 484 22.54 6.48 22.36
#